data_AF-A0A0Q4FJZ3-F1
#
_entry.id   AF-A0A0Q4FJZ3-F1
#
_cell.length_a   1.000
_cell.length_b   1.000
_cell.length_c   1.000
_cell.angle_alpha   90.00
_cell.angle_beta   90.00
_cell.angle_gamma   90.00
#
_symmetry.space_group_name_H-M   'P 1'
#
loop_
_entity.id
_entity.type
_entity.pdbx_description
1 polymer ?
#
loop_
_entity_poly.entity_id
_entity_poly.type
_entity_poly.pdbx_seq_one_letter_code
_entity_poly.pdbx_strand_id
1 'polypeptide(L)'
;MISITVPFNKMLCIKGNRLKFKLENKNSYIKLFIYVMLTIGLIISITIDNGRGSSFYGIVGFILCILTLNYILRIINARSIFSKELNILCKKHENFIYTFEFLDDEFSYFDNEKRFHFKWGAFSSYSIRNDFFVLLIENKIFLMLHKSETSESQFNDIIELTKSKLGFKKV
;
A
#
# COMPACT_ATOMS: atom_id res chain seq x y z
N MET A 1 18.03 12.00 -19.52
CA MET A 1 17.36 12.68 -18.38
C MET A 1 15.89 12.84 -18.69
N ILE A 2 15.02 12.31 -17.82
CA ILE A 2 13.57 12.49 -17.92
C ILE A 2 13.13 13.32 -16.71
N SER A 3 12.54 14.48 -16.92
CA SER A 3 12.07 15.37 -15.85
C SER A 3 10.56 15.60 -15.98
N ILE A 4 9.83 15.40 -14.90
CA ILE A 4 8.37 15.45 -14.84
C ILE A 4 7.98 16.41 -13.73
N THR A 5 7.40 17.54 -14.11
CA THR A 5 6.89 18.54 -13.18
C THR A 5 5.37 18.55 -13.22
N VAL A 6 4.74 18.18 -12.12
CA VAL A 6 3.28 18.08 -12.02
C VAL A 6 2.73 18.84 -10.82
N PRO A 7 1.65 19.62 -11.01
CA PRO A 7 0.94 20.20 -9.88
C PRO A 7 0.24 19.12 -9.07
N PHE A 8 0.06 19.35 -7.78
CA PHE A 8 -0.64 18.42 -6.90
C PHE A 8 -2.05 18.12 -7.41
N ASN A 9 -2.33 16.83 -7.60
CA ASN A 9 -3.66 16.33 -7.92
C ASN A 9 -4.23 15.54 -6.74
N LYS A 10 -5.22 16.12 -6.07
CA LYS A 10 -5.90 15.51 -4.92
C LYS A 10 -6.51 14.14 -5.24
N MET A 11 -7.10 13.96 -6.42
CA MET A 11 -7.73 12.70 -6.81
C MET A 11 -6.69 11.59 -6.96
N LEU A 12 -5.57 11.88 -7.64
CA LEU A 12 -4.47 10.93 -7.81
C LEU A 12 -3.76 10.63 -6.49
N CYS A 13 -3.54 11.64 -5.65
CA CYS A 13 -2.98 11.44 -4.31
C CYS A 13 -3.85 10.50 -3.46
N ILE A 14 -5.17 10.69 -3.46
CA ILE A 14 -6.10 9.80 -2.74
C ILE A 14 -6.08 8.39 -3.36
N LYS A 15 -6.10 8.28 -4.70
CA LYS A 15 -6.07 6.99 -5.40
C LYS A 15 -4.78 6.21 -5.09
N GLY A 16 -3.63 6.87 -5.19
CA GLY A 16 -2.31 6.30 -4.92
C GLY A 16 -2.17 5.86 -3.46
N ASN A 17 -2.49 6.73 -2.50
CA ASN A 17 -2.39 6.39 -1.08
C ASN A 17 -3.36 5.28 -0.67
N ARG A 18 -4.58 5.24 -1.22
CA ARG A 18 -5.51 4.11 -0.98
C ARG A 18 -4.97 2.80 -1.53
N LEU A 19 -4.34 2.84 -2.71
CA LEU A 19 -3.68 1.68 -3.28
C LEU A 19 -2.51 1.24 -2.39
N LYS A 20 -1.63 2.16 -1.98
CA LYS A 20 -0.53 1.88 -1.04
C LYS A 20 -1.03 1.23 0.25
N PHE A 21 -2.05 1.80 0.89
CA PHE A 21 -2.66 1.25 2.10
C PHE A 21 -3.19 -0.18 1.88
N LYS A 22 -3.85 -0.44 0.75
CA LYS A 22 -4.37 -1.77 0.40
C LYS A 22 -3.25 -2.79 0.22
N LEU A 23 -2.13 -2.39 -0.39
CA LEU A 23 -0.98 -3.26 -0.63
C LEU A 23 -0.27 -3.61 0.68
N GLU A 24 0.01 -2.61 1.51
CA GLU A 24 0.68 -2.78 2.80
C GLU A 24 -0.17 -3.60 3.79
N ASN A 25 -1.50 -3.45 3.74
CA ASN A 25 -2.42 -4.17 4.64
C ASN A 25 -2.98 -5.47 4.05
N LYS A 26 -2.56 -5.91 2.86
CA LYS A 26 -3.06 -7.14 2.22
C LYS A 26 -2.95 -8.36 3.14
N ASN A 27 -1.80 -8.51 3.79
CA ASN A 27 -1.55 -9.62 4.71
C ASN A 27 -2.45 -9.55 5.96
N SER A 28 -2.77 -8.34 6.42
CA SER A 28 -3.72 -8.16 7.53
C SER A 28 -5.11 -8.63 7.15
N TYR A 29 -5.59 -8.32 5.94
CA TYR A 29 -6.88 -8.83 5.47
C TYR A 29 -6.90 -10.36 5.30
N ILE A 30 -5.81 -10.95 4.80
CA ILE A 30 -5.70 -12.42 4.71
C ILE A 30 -5.73 -13.06 6.12
N LYS A 31 -5.01 -12.50 7.09
CA LYS A 31 -5.03 -12.97 8.48
C LYS A 31 -6.43 -12.85 9.10
N LEU A 32 -7.12 -11.74 8.86
CA LEU A 32 -8.50 -11.57 9.31
C LEU A 32 -9.41 -12.66 8.73
N PHE A 33 -9.30 -12.93 7.43
CA PHE A 33 -10.09 -13.98 6.78
C PHE A 33 -9.86 -15.35 7.40
N ILE A 34 -8.60 -15.71 7.69
CA ILE A 34 -8.26 -16.96 8.37
C ILE A 34 -8.92 -17.01 9.76
N TYR A 35 -8.83 -15.94 10.54
CA TYR A 35 -9.47 -15.89 11.86
C TYR A 35 -10.99 -16.06 11.78
N VAL A 36 -11.64 -15.39 10.84
CA VAL A 36 -13.09 -15.54 10.63
C VAL A 36 -13.46 -16.98 10.25
N MET A 37 -12.70 -17.61 9.36
CA MET A 37 -12.94 -19.00 8.95
C MET A 37 -12.76 -19.99 10.10
N LEU A 38 -11.72 -19.80 10.93
CA LEU A 38 -11.51 -20.60 12.13
C LEU A 38 -12.64 -20.41 13.14
N THR A 39 -13.13 -19.17 13.34
CA THR A 39 -14.27 -18.89 14.22
C THR A 39 -15.52 -19.59 13.73
N ILE A 40 -15.84 -19.51 12.43
CA ILE A 40 -17.00 -20.19 11.84
C ILE A 40 -16.88 -21.71 12.00
N GLY A 41 -15.70 -22.28 11.73
CA GLY A 41 -15.46 -23.71 11.88
C GLY A 41 -15.66 -24.21 13.31
N LEU A 42 -15.26 -23.43 14.32
CA LEU A 42 -15.52 -23.76 15.72
C LEU A 42 -17.00 -23.68 16.08
N ILE A 43 -17.73 -22.68 15.57
CA ILE A 43 -19.18 -22.58 15.77
C ILE A 43 -19.89 -23.82 15.20
N ILE A 44 -19.52 -24.25 14.00
CA ILE A 44 -20.08 -25.47 13.38
C ILE A 44 -19.73 -26.70 14.23
N SER A 45 -18.50 -26.80 14.74
CA SER A 45 -18.06 -27.93 15.57
C SER A 45 -18.88 -28.03 16.87
N ILE A 46 -19.21 -26.90 17.50
CA ILE A 46 -20.09 -26.84 18.68
C ILE A 46 -21.49 -27.38 18.35
N THR A 47 -22.02 -27.06 17.17
CA THR A 47 -23.39 -27.50 16.79
C THR A 47 -23.48 -28.97 16.42
N ILE A 48 -22.38 -29.60 16.03
CA ILE A 48 -22.34 -31.02 15.60
C ILE A 48 -21.96 -31.94 16.77
N ASP A 49 -21.09 -31.49 17.67
CA ASP A 49 -20.67 -32.30 18.82
C ASP A 49 -21.68 -32.21 19.97
N ASN A 50 -22.44 -33.28 20.18
CA ASN A 50 -23.35 -33.43 21.32
C ASN A 50 -22.65 -34.04 22.57
N GLY A 51 -21.34 -34.27 22.51
CA GLY A 51 -20.54 -34.86 23.58
C GLY A 51 -19.89 -33.83 24.51
N ARG A 52 -19.00 -34.31 25.39
CA ARG A 52 -18.23 -33.47 26.34
C ARG A 52 -17.27 -32.49 25.65
N GLY A 53 -16.95 -32.69 24.37
CA GLY A 53 -16.08 -31.79 23.59
C GLY A 53 -16.75 -30.45 23.25
N SER A 54 -18.08 -30.39 23.21
CA SER A 54 -18.86 -29.17 23.00
C SER A 54 -18.46 -28.00 23.92
N SER A 55 -18.24 -28.28 25.21
CA SER A 55 -17.83 -27.29 26.20
C SER A 55 -16.42 -26.74 25.93
N PHE A 56 -15.50 -27.60 25.48
CA PHE A 56 -14.15 -27.19 25.09
C PHE A 56 -14.19 -26.31 23.83
N TYR A 57 -14.93 -26.72 22.80
CA TYR A 57 -15.09 -25.92 21.59
C TYR A 57 -15.76 -24.57 21.86
N GLY A 58 -16.70 -24.52 22.81
CA GLY A 58 -17.33 -23.28 23.27
C GLY A 58 -16.32 -22.28 23.85
N ILE A 59 -15.46 -22.72 24.77
CA ILE A 59 -14.44 -21.86 25.39
C ILE A 59 -13.41 -21.37 24.36
N VAL A 60 -12.88 -22.29 23.53
CA VAL A 60 -11.90 -21.95 22.49
C VAL A 60 -12.52 -21.01 21.45
N GLY A 61 -13.77 -21.27 21.05
CA GLY A 61 -14.54 -20.43 20.15
C GLY A 61 -14.75 -19.02 20.70
N PHE A 62 -15.08 -18.88 21.98
CA PHE A 62 -15.26 -17.58 22.62
C PHE A 62 -13.96 -16.76 22.65
N ILE A 63 -12.83 -17.38 23.02
CA ILE A 63 -11.52 -16.72 22.98
C ILE A 63 -11.20 -16.27 21.56
N LEU A 64 -11.40 -17.13 20.57
CA LEU A 64 -11.13 -16.79 19.17
C LEU A 64 -12.06 -15.67 18.67
N CYS A 65 -13.34 -15.66 19.04
CA CYS A 65 -14.27 -14.57 18.75
C CYS A 65 -13.75 -13.22 19.27
N ILE A 66 -13.27 -13.17 20.51
CA ILE A 66 -12.70 -11.95 21.10
C ILE A 66 -11.45 -11.51 20.31
N LEU A 67 -10.56 -12.44 19.97
CA LEU A 67 -9.37 -12.13 19.19
C LEU A 67 -9.71 -11.61 17.79
N THR A 68 -10.65 -12.26 17.10
CA THR A 68 -11.17 -11.84 15.79
C THR A 68 -11.78 -10.44 15.87
N LEU A 69 -12.62 -10.18 16.88
CA LEU A 69 -13.25 -8.87 17.07
C LEU A 69 -12.20 -7.77 17.35
N ASN A 70 -11.23 -8.05 18.24
CA ASN A 70 -10.13 -7.11 18.49
C ASN A 70 -9.36 -6.79 17.21
N TYR A 71 -9.11 -7.81 16.39
CA TYR A 71 -8.40 -7.64 15.12
C TYR A 71 -9.20 -6.80 14.11
N ILE A 72 -10.52 -7.00 14.02
CA ILE A 72 -11.44 -6.17 13.21
C ILE A 72 -11.36 -4.71 13.67
N LEU A 73 -11.47 -4.47 14.99
CA LEU A 73 -11.40 -3.11 15.55
C LEU A 73 -10.07 -2.42 15.22
N ARG A 74 -8.94 -3.15 15.26
CA ARG A 74 -7.63 -2.61 14.86
C ARG A 74 -7.61 -2.18 13.40
N ILE A 75 -8.17 -2.98 12.49
CA ILE A 75 -8.23 -2.65 11.06
C ILE A 75 -9.13 -1.42 10.82
N ILE A 76 -10.29 -1.36 11.48
CA ILE A 76 -11.20 -0.20 11.40
C ILE A 76 -10.50 1.07 11.89
N ASN A 77 -9.81 0.98 13.04
CA ASN A 77 -9.08 2.12 13.60
C ASN A 77 -7.96 2.58 12.67
N ALA A 78 -7.15 1.64 12.14
CA ALA A 78 -6.09 1.96 11.19
C ALA A 78 -6.63 2.65 9.93
N ARG A 79 -7.77 2.19 9.40
CA ARG A 79 -8.44 2.83 8.25
C ARG A 79 -8.94 4.23 8.57
N SER A 80 -9.48 4.43 9.78
CA SER A 80 -9.97 5.74 10.24
C SER A 80 -8.83 6.74 10.37
N ILE A 81 -7.73 6.35 11.03
CA ILE A 81 -6.51 7.16 11.17
C ILE A 81 -5.95 7.51 9.79
N PHE A 82 -5.78 6.51 8.92
CA PHE A 82 -5.31 6.72 7.55
C PHE A 82 -6.17 7.74 6.78
N SER A 83 -7.49 7.65 6.88
CA SER A 83 -8.37 8.61 6.19
C SER A 83 -8.23 10.04 6.72
N LYS A 84 -8.00 10.21 8.03
CA LYS A 84 -7.75 11.52 8.63
C LYS A 84 -6.42 12.08 8.18
N GLU A 85 -5.35 11.29 8.25
CA GLU A 85 -4.01 11.67 7.82
C GLU A 85 -3.96 12.01 6.33
N LEU A 86 -4.62 11.22 5.49
CA LEU A 86 -4.71 11.49 4.05
C LEU A 86 -5.40 12.83 3.76
N ASN A 87 -6.48 13.15 4.48
CA ASN A 87 -7.15 14.45 4.32
C ASN A 87 -6.25 15.62 4.73
N ILE A 88 -5.48 15.46 5.82
CA ILE A 88 -4.52 16.47 6.27
C ILE A 88 -3.40 16.63 5.24
N LEU A 89 -2.85 15.53 4.74
CA LEU A 89 -1.84 15.52 3.69
C LEU A 89 -2.35 16.23 2.43
N CYS A 90 -3.54 15.89 1.94
CA CYS A 90 -4.09 16.53 0.75
C CYS A 90 -4.32 18.03 0.91
N LYS A 91 -4.71 18.50 2.11
CA LYS A 91 -4.86 19.93 2.39
C LYS A 91 -3.51 20.64 2.44
N LYS A 92 -2.51 20.04 3.10
CA LYS A 92 -1.17 20.62 3.20
C LYS A 92 -0.54 20.81 1.81
N HIS A 93 -0.76 19.85 0.92
CA HIS A 93 -0.10 19.77 -0.37
C HIS A 93 -0.88 20.42 -1.52
N GLU A 94 -1.99 21.12 -1.26
CA GLU A 94 -2.92 21.62 -2.28
C GLU A 94 -2.25 22.50 -3.35
N ASN A 95 -1.23 23.28 -2.95
CA ASN A 95 -0.49 24.20 -3.82
C ASN A 95 0.92 23.71 -4.19
N PHE A 96 1.22 22.43 -3.96
CA PHE A 96 2.56 21.89 -4.20
C PHE A 96 2.75 21.56 -5.67
N ILE A 97 3.97 21.76 -6.14
CA ILE A 97 4.43 21.27 -7.43
C ILE A 97 5.51 20.23 -7.15
N TYR A 98 5.37 19.06 -7.75
CA TYR A 98 6.34 17.98 -7.63
C TYR A 98 7.15 17.89 -8.90
N THR A 99 8.46 17.82 -8.76
CA THR A 99 9.38 17.50 -9.85
C THR A 99 10.03 16.15 -9.54
N PHE A 100 9.90 15.22 -10.49
CA PHE A 100 10.54 13.92 -10.47
C PHE A 100 11.56 13.88 -11.60
N GLU A 101 12.81 13.57 -11.28
CA GLU A 101 13.88 13.46 -12.27
C GLU A 101 14.45 12.06 -12.25
N PHE A 102 14.47 11.44 -13.43
CA PHE A 102 15.06 10.14 -13.68
C PHE A 102 16.32 10.36 -14.50
N LEU A 103 17.45 10.24 -13.83
CA LEU A 103 18.79 10.37 -14.38
C LEU A 103 19.42 8.98 -14.53
N ASP A 104 20.51 8.90 -15.28
CA ASP A 104 21.16 7.61 -15.54
C ASP A 104 21.72 6.98 -14.25
N ASP A 105 22.18 7.81 -13.31
CA ASP A 105 22.83 7.35 -12.06
C ASP A 105 21.94 7.49 -10.82
N GLU A 106 20.92 8.34 -10.87
CA GLU A 106 20.07 8.65 -9.71
C GLU A 106 18.62 8.96 -10.07
N PHE A 107 17.78 8.87 -9.05
CA PHE A 107 16.44 9.40 -9.03
C PHE A 107 16.39 10.59 -8.06
N SER A 108 15.79 11.68 -8.51
CA SER A 108 15.66 12.90 -7.72
C SER A 108 14.20 13.33 -7.60
N TYR A 109 13.86 13.85 -6.42
CA TYR A 109 12.54 14.36 -6.10
C TYR A 109 12.69 15.77 -5.53
N PHE A 110 11.83 16.68 -5.99
CA PHE A 110 11.77 18.04 -5.49
C PHE A 110 10.32 18.44 -5.29
N ASP A 111 10.04 19.06 -4.16
CA ASP A 111 8.81 19.82 -3.93
C ASP A 111 9.14 21.17 -3.29
N ASN A 112 8.10 21.92 -2.93
CA ASN A 112 8.23 23.24 -2.31
C ASN A 112 8.98 23.23 -0.96
N GLU A 113 9.05 22.10 -0.26
CA GLU A 113 9.66 21.96 1.07
C GLU A 113 10.92 21.08 1.08
N LYS A 114 11.03 20.11 0.17
CA LYS A 114 11.93 18.96 0.28
C LYS A 114 12.61 18.68 -1.04
N ARG A 115 13.85 18.22 -0.93
CA ARG A 115 14.66 17.75 -2.05
C ARG A 115 15.34 16.46 -1.63
N PHE A 116 15.21 15.43 -2.44
CA PHE A 116 15.85 14.15 -2.21
C PHE A 116 16.55 13.67 -3.46
N HIS A 117 17.70 13.02 -3.26
CA HIS A 117 18.50 12.41 -4.30
C HIS A 117 18.84 11.00 -3.85
N PHE A 118 18.54 10.02 -4.70
CA PHE A 118 18.77 8.60 -4.42
C PHE A 118 19.49 7.97 -5.60
N LYS A 119 20.66 7.38 -5.36
CA LYS A 119 21.27 6.48 -6.34
C LYS A 119 20.36 5.29 -6.58
N TRP A 120 20.37 4.74 -7.80
CA TRP A 120 19.54 3.59 -8.15
C TRP A 120 19.69 2.39 -7.20
N GLY A 121 20.89 2.18 -6.65
CA GLY A 121 21.16 1.12 -5.67
C GLY A 121 20.42 1.25 -4.33
N ALA A 122 19.78 2.40 -4.04
CA ALA A 122 18.93 2.54 -2.86
C ALA A 122 17.57 1.84 -3.02
N PHE A 123 17.14 1.58 -4.26
CA PHE A 123 15.86 0.96 -4.56
C PHE A 123 16.03 -0.56 -4.69
N SER A 124 15.06 -1.32 -4.18
CA SER A 124 15.07 -2.78 -4.25
C SER A 124 14.49 -3.30 -5.56
N SER A 125 13.46 -2.62 -6.09
CA SER A 125 12.71 -3.09 -7.26
C SER A 125 11.73 -2.02 -7.76
N TYR A 126 11.17 -2.23 -8.95
CA TYR A 126 10.05 -1.44 -9.47
C TYR A 126 8.84 -2.33 -9.80
N SER A 127 7.66 -1.73 -9.90
CA SER A 127 6.40 -2.39 -10.27
C SER A 127 5.52 -1.46 -11.10
N ILE A 128 4.57 -2.05 -11.84
CA ILE A 128 3.50 -1.32 -12.52
C ILE A 128 2.17 -1.89 -12.04
N ARG A 129 1.28 -1.06 -11.49
CA ARG A 129 -0.02 -1.51 -10.98
C ARG A 129 -1.08 -0.43 -11.06
N ASN A 130 -2.24 -0.76 -11.65
CA ASN A 130 -3.38 0.16 -11.80
C ASN A 130 -2.96 1.52 -12.38
N ASP A 131 -2.16 1.49 -13.46
CA ASP A 131 -1.59 2.66 -14.14
C ASP A 131 -0.60 3.49 -13.30
N PHE A 132 -0.16 2.99 -12.15
CA PHE A 132 0.95 3.57 -11.40
C PHE A 132 2.25 2.85 -11.71
N PHE A 133 3.28 3.62 -12.04
CA PHE A 133 4.67 3.24 -11.84
C PHE A 133 5.01 3.34 -10.35
N VAL A 134 5.66 2.32 -9.80
CA VAL A 134 5.93 2.20 -8.37
C VAL A 134 7.41 1.87 -8.14
N LEU A 135 8.09 2.69 -7.34
CA LEU A 135 9.45 2.39 -6.84
C LEU A 135 9.39 1.88 -5.41
N LEU A 136 10.21 0.87 -5.12
CA LEU A 136 10.26 0.20 -3.83
C LEU A 136 11.64 0.34 -3.20
N ILE A 137 11.66 0.64 -1.90
CA ILE A 137 12.86 0.56 -1.04
C ILE A 137 12.54 -0.49 0.01
N GLU A 138 13.38 -1.53 0.14
CA GLU A 138 13.17 -2.64 1.09
C GLU A 138 11.73 -3.20 1.05
N ASN A 139 11.17 -3.35 -0.16
CA ASN A 139 9.77 -3.77 -0.39
C ASN A 139 8.66 -2.82 0.10
N LYS A 140 9.00 -1.62 0.59
CA LYS A 140 8.03 -0.56 0.92
C LYS A 140 7.88 0.39 -0.26
N ILE A 141 6.65 0.85 -0.49
CA ILE A 141 6.36 1.78 -1.59
C ILE A 141 6.94 3.15 -1.26
N PHE A 142 7.95 3.54 -2.03
CA PHE A 142 8.61 4.82 -1.92
C PHE A 142 7.93 5.87 -2.80
N LEU A 143 7.84 5.59 -4.12
CA LEU A 143 7.21 6.47 -5.10
C LEU A 143 6.04 5.77 -5.77
N MET A 144 4.98 6.54 -6.05
CA MET A 144 3.93 6.16 -7.00
C MET A 144 3.70 7.32 -7.96
N LEU A 145 3.84 7.07 -9.26
CA LEU A 145 3.60 8.04 -10.32
C LEU A 145 2.56 7.47 -11.28
N HIS A 146 1.45 8.17 -11.48
CA HIS A 146 0.38 7.72 -12.35
C HIS A 146 0.70 8.02 -13.82
N LYS A 147 0.30 7.14 -14.75
CA LYS A 147 0.52 7.34 -16.19
C LYS A 147 -0.04 8.67 -16.71
N SER A 148 -1.14 9.16 -16.15
CA SER A 148 -1.73 10.46 -16.54
C SER A 148 -0.95 11.69 -16.07
N GLU A 149 0.06 11.51 -15.22
CA GLU A 149 0.97 12.58 -14.78
C GLU A 149 2.14 12.77 -15.76
N THR A 150 2.18 11.96 -16.82
CA THR A 150 3.24 11.92 -17.83
C THR A 150 2.65 11.82 -19.24
N SER A 151 3.42 12.19 -20.27
CA SER A 151 3.08 11.72 -21.62
C SER A 151 3.28 10.21 -21.72
N GLU A 152 2.65 9.57 -22.71
CA GLU A 152 2.84 8.13 -22.94
C GLU A 152 4.29 7.77 -23.27
N SER A 153 4.99 8.62 -24.04
CA SER A 153 6.42 8.44 -24.31
C SER A 153 7.24 8.53 -23.02
N GLN A 154 7.05 9.57 -22.21
CA GLN A 154 7.77 9.75 -20.95
C GLN A 154 7.54 8.56 -20.00
N PHE A 155 6.31 8.06 -19.91
CA PHE A 155 6.01 6.91 -19.07
C PHE A 155 6.77 5.66 -19.51
N ASN A 156 6.84 5.40 -20.81
CA ASN A 156 7.58 4.27 -21.36
C ASN A 156 9.09 4.44 -21.16
N ASP A 157 9.62 5.65 -21.38
CA ASP A 157 11.04 5.96 -21.18
C ASP A 157 11.45 5.75 -19.72
N ILE A 158 10.60 6.14 -18.74
CA ILE A 158 10.84 5.87 -17.31
C ILE A 158 10.94 4.38 -17.05
N ILE A 159 10.00 3.59 -17.62
CA ILE A 159 9.97 2.15 -17.42
C ILE A 159 11.22 1.50 -18.02
N GLU A 160 11.61 1.91 -19.22
CA GLU A 160 12.80 1.38 -19.90
C GLU A 160 14.08 1.69 -19.13
N LEU A 161 14.25 2.96 -18.72
CA LEU A 161 15.37 3.39 -17.89
C LEU A 161 15.41 2.58 -16.59
N THR A 162 14.28 2.49 -15.87
CA THR A 162 14.21 1.78 -14.59
C THR A 162 14.47 0.27 -14.75
N LYS A 163 13.99 -0.34 -15.83
CA LYS A 163 14.22 -1.76 -16.13
C LYS A 163 15.69 -2.08 -16.35
N SER A 164 16.48 -1.13 -16.86
CA SER A 164 17.93 -1.29 -16.98
C SER A 164 18.67 -1.25 -15.63
N LYS A 165 18.03 -0.70 -14.58
CA LYS A 165 18.64 -0.45 -13.26
C LYS A 165 18.13 -1.39 -12.17
N LEU A 166 16.87 -1.82 -12.23
CA LEU A 166 16.18 -2.55 -11.17
C LEU A 166 15.40 -3.76 -11.69
N GLY A 167 15.26 -4.78 -10.85
CA GLY A 167 14.39 -5.93 -11.12
C GLY A 167 12.90 -5.59 -11.01
N PHE A 168 12.08 -6.19 -11.88
CA PHE A 168 10.63 -6.08 -11.80
C PHE A 168 10.08 -6.96 -10.67
N LYS A 169 9.17 -6.41 -9.86
CA LYS A 169 8.45 -7.13 -8.82
C LYS A 169 6.95 -6.88 -8.95
N LYS A 170 6.17 -7.96 -9.02
CA LYS A 170 4.71 -7.86 -8.97
C LYS A 170 4.26 -7.61 -7.53
N VAL A 171 3.89 -6.37 -7.21
CA VAL A 171 3.32 -5.97 -5.91
C VAL A 171 1.81 -6.13 -5.93
#